data_AF-A0A3A4QL50-F1
#
_entry.id   AF-A0A3A4QL50-F1
#
_cell.length_a   1.000
_cell.length_b   1.000
_cell.length_c   1.000
_cell.angle_alpha   90.00
_cell.angle_beta   90.00
_cell.angle_gamma   90.00
#
_symmetry.space_group_name_H-M   'P 1'
#
loop_
_entity.id
_entity.type
_entity.pdbx_description
1 polymer ?
#
loop_
_entity_poly.entity_id
_entity_poly.type
_entity_poly.pdbx_seq_one_letter_code
_entity_poly.pdbx_strand_id
1 'polypeptide(L)' 'MAELVSQMTKEELRLMIDEALEQKLIELFGDPDEDLDLSDNIKKRLLQQRMAAKKGERGDLFATVVRELGL' A
#
# COMPACT_ATOMS: atom_id res chain seq x y z
N MET A 1 25.27 10.75 -9.89
CA MET A 1 24.13 9.86 -9.65
C MET A 1 24.63 8.44 -9.76
N ALA A 2 24.45 7.63 -8.72
CA ALA A 2 24.74 6.20 -8.80
C ALA A 2 23.83 5.53 -9.84
N GLU A 3 24.37 4.69 -10.73
CA GLU A 3 23.58 3.96 -11.74
C GLU A 3 22.97 2.68 -11.16
N LEU A 4 23.60 2.13 -10.12
CA LEU A 4 23.14 0.93 -9.43
C LEU A 4 22.75 1.27 -7.99
N VAL A 5 21.66 0.67 -7.51
CA VAL A 5 21.17 0.85 -6.13
C VAL A 5 22.24 0.49 -5.09
N SER A 6 23.08 -0.51 -5.39
CA SER A 6 24.18 -0.92 -4.50
C SER A 6 25.30 0.10 -4.34
N GLN A 7 25.35 1.11 -5.21
CA GLN A 7 26.35 2.18 -5.19
C GLN A 7 25.83 3.45 -4.50
N MET A 8 24.56 3.47 -4.08
CA MET A 8 23.97 4.60 -3.40
C MET A 8 24.54 4.75 -1.98
N THR A 9 24.71 6.00 -1.54
CA THR A 9 24.90 6.30 -0.12
C THR A 9 23.62 6.02 0.66
N LYS A 10 23.73 5.97 1.99
CA LYS A 10 22.55 5.81 2.86
C LYS A 10 21.59 6.99 2.70
N GLU A 11 22.15 8.19 2.53
CA GLU A 11 21.42 9.43 2.32
C GLU A 11 20.68 9.41 0.98
N GLU A 12 21.33 8.96 -0.10
CA GLU A 12 20.69 8.82 -1.41
C GLU A 12 19.55 7.78 -1.37
N LEU A 13 19.76 6.65 -0.71
CA LEU A 13 18.72 5.62 -0.56
C LEU A 13 17.53 6.15 0.24
N ARG A 14 17.81 6.87 1.33
CA ARG A 14 16.76 7.49 2.16
C ARG A 14 15.95 8.50 1.35
N LEU A 15 16.61 9.37 0.60
CA LEU A 15 15.93 10.38 -0.22
C LEU A 15 15.04 9.74 -1.29
N MET A 16 15.52 8.70 -1.96
CA MET A 16 14.72 7.93 -2.92
C MET A 16 13.46 7.31 -2.26
N ILE A 17 13.59 6.80 -1.03
CA ILE A 17 12.45 6.25 -0.27
C ILE A 17 11.48 7.38 0.12
N ASP A 18 11.99 8.51 0.60
CA ASP A 18 11.18 9.66 1.02
C ASP A 18 10.34 10.19 -0.17
N GLU A 19 10.96 10.37 -1.35
CA GLU A 19 10.27 10.79 -2.59
C GLU A 19 9.22 9.76 -3.03
N ALA A 20 9.56 8.46 -3.00
CA ALA A 20 8.63 7.41 -3.37
C ALA A 20 7.43 7.35 -2.41
N LEU A 21 7.65 7.60 -1.11
CA LEU A 21 6.59 7.67 -0.11
C LEU A 21 5.71 8.89 -0.32
N GLU A 22 6.28 10.07 -0.54
CA GLU A 22 5.52 11.30 -0.80
C GLU A 22 4.60 11.13 -2.02
N GLN A 23 5.13 10.60 -3.13
CA GLN A 23 4.32 10.29 -4.30
C GLN A 23 3.19 9.30 -3.97
N LYS A 24 3.48 8.25 -3.18
CA LYS A 24 2.45 7.28 -2.78
C LYS A 24 1.39 7.87 -1.88
N LEU A 25 1.74 8.77 -0.98
CA LEU A 25 0.78 9.41 -0.09
C LEU A 25 -0.19 10.29 -0.89
N ILE A 26 0.30 11.06 -1.87
CA ILE A 26 -0.55 11.85 -2.76
C ILE A 26 -1.46 10.95 -3.61
N GLU A 27 -0.91 9.86 -4.18
CA GLU A 27 -1.73 8.89 -4.94
C GLU A 27 -2.85 8.26 -4.09
N LEU A 28 -2.59 8.03 -2.81
CA LEU A 28 -3.52 7.40 -1.88
C LEU A 28 -4.58 8.37 -1.37
N PHE A 29 -4.16 9.53 -0.88
CA PHE A 29 -4.97 10.43 -0.07
C PHE A 29 -5.31 11.76 -0.75
N GLY A 30 -4.87 11.97 -2.00
CA GLY A 30 -5.08 13.23 -2.70
C GLY A 30 -4.12 14.31 -2.22
N ASP A 31 -4.43 15.56 -2.58
CA ASP A 31 -3.68 16.73 -2.14
C ASP A 31 -3.98 17.00 -0.65
N PRO A 32 -2.99 17.05 0.25
CA PRO A 32 -3.23 17.38 1.65
C PRO A 32 -3.80 18.80 1.87
N ASP A 33 -3.64 19.71 0.90
CA ASP A 33 -4.18 21.06 0.96
C ASP A 33 -5.67 21.13 0.53
N GLU A 34 -6.21 20.10 -0.11
CA GLU A 34 -7.62 19.95 -0.46
C GLU A 34 -8.18 18.69 0.24
N ASP A 35 -8.82 18.85 1.41
CA ASP A 35 -9.50 17.81 2.21
C ASP A 35 -9.09 16.35 1.88
N LEU A 36 -8.24 15.73 2.72
CA LEU A 36 -7.70 14.37 2.51
C LEU A 36 -8.78 13.33 2.19
N ASP A 37 -8.97 13.07 0.90
CA ASP A 37 -9.97 12.15 0.38
C ASP A 37 -9.28 11.03 -0.39
N LEU A 38 -9.59 9.79 -0.03
CA LEU A 38 -8.95 8.65 -0.69
C LEU A 38 -9.29 8.68 -2.18
N SER A 39 -8.27 8.60 -3.06
CA SER A 39 -8.50 8.73 -4.49
C SER A 39 -9.43 7.64 -5.01
N ASP A 40 -10.29 7.97 -5.99
CA ASP A 40 -11.30 7.03 -6.51
C ASP A 40 -10.70 5.74 -7.06
N ASN A 41 -9.51 5.82 -7.64
CA ASN A 41 -8.76 4.65 -8.12
C ASN A 41 -8.39 3.72 -6.95
N ILE A 42 -7.94 4.28 -5.83
CA ILE A 42 -7.59 3.51 -4.65
C ILE A 42 -8.83 2.96 -3.95
N LYS A 43 -9.91 3.75 -3.84
CA LYS A 43 -11.22 3.27 -3.36
C LYS A 43 -11.68 2.04 -4.17
N LYS A 44 -11.60 2.09 -5.50
CA LYS A 44 -11.95 0.97 -6.39
C LYS A 44 -11.07 -0.26 -6.19
N ARG A 45 -9.75 -0.07 -6.08
CA ARG A 45 -8.79 -1.18 -5.83
C ARG A 45 -9.04 -1.84 -4.49
N LEU A 46 -9.29 -1.07 -3.43
CA LEU A 46 -9.59 -1.60 -2.09
C LEU A 46 -10.91 -2.38 -2.08
N LEU A 47 -11.94 -1.90 -2.79
CA LEU A 47 -13.20 -2.64 -2.94
C LEU A 47 -12.98 -3.99 -3.64
N GLN A 48 -12.19 -4.01 -4.71
CA GLN A 48 -11.83 -5.25 -5.41
C GLN A 48 -11.04 -6.20 -4.50
N GLN A 49 -10.06 -5.69 -3.76
CA GLN A 49 -9.30 -6.49 -2.79
C GLN A 49 -10.18 -7.05 -1.68
N ARG A 50 -11.10 -6.25 -1.15
CA ARG A 50 -12.06 -6.70 -0.13
C ARG A 50 -12.98 -7.79 -0.66
N MET A 51 -13.42 -7.68 -1.92
CA MET A 51 -14.21 -8.73 -2.56
C MET A 51 -13.40 -10.01 -2.78
N ALA A 52 -12.15 -9.88 -3.24
CA ALA A 52 -11.22 -11.01 -3.39
C ALA A 52 -10.98 -11.70 -2.03
N ALA A 53 -10.75 -10.94 -0.96
CA ALA A 53 -10.59 -11.47 0.41
C ALA A 53 -11.87 -12.18 0.91
N LYS A 54 -13.05 -11.57 0.71
CA LYS A 54 -14.33 -12.24 1.05
C LYS A 54 -14.59 -13.52 0.25
N LYS A 55 -14.01 -13.62 -0.95
CA LYS A 55 -14.09 -14.80 -1.82
C LYS A 55 -12.98 -15.82 -1.51
N GLY A 56 -12.05 -15.53 -0.58
CA GLY A 56 -10.90 -16.37 -0.26
C GLY A 56 -9.77 -16.31 -1.31
N GLU A 57 -9.83 -15.40 -2.28
CA GLU A 57 -8.83 -15.25 -3.35
C GLU A 57 -7.58 -14.50 -2.87
N ARG A 58 -7.68 -13.77 -1.75
CA ARG A 58 -6.54 -13.07 -1.14
C ARG A 58 -6.77 -12.77 0.35
N GLY A 59 -6.19 -13.61 1.21
CA GLY A 59 -6.08 -13.44 2.67
C GLY A 59 -7.40 -13.58 3.43
N ASP A 60 -7.47 -14.58 4.32
CA ASP A 60 -8.69 -14.96 5.03
C ASP A 60 -8.92 -14.22 6.35
N LEU A 61 -10.17 -14.25 6.80
CA LEU A 61 -10.55 -13.83 8.15
C LEU A 61 -9.85 -14.70 9.18
N PHE A 62 -9.13 -14.10 10.12
CA PHE A 62 -8.55 -14.84 11.25
C PHE A 62 -9.59 -15.69 11.99
N ALA A 63 -10.84 -15.25 12.13
CA ALA A 63 -11.91 -16.05 12.71
C ALA A 63 -12.41 -17.20 11.81
N THR A 64 -12.20 -17.12 10.50
CA THR A 64 -12.34 -18.26 9.57
C THR A 64 -11.14 -19.19 9.72
N VAL A 65 -9.93 -18.63 9.76
CA VAL A 65 -8.67 -19.36 9.93
C VAL A 65 -8.63 -20.11 11.27
N VAL A 66 -8.93 -19.47 12.39
CA VAL A 66 -9.00 -20.05 13.75
C VAL A 66 -10.08 -21.12 13.83
N ARG A 67 -11.26 -20.85 13.27
CA ARG A 67 -12.36 -21.82 13.21
C ARG A 67 -12.05 -23.03 12.30
N GLU A 68 -11.31 -22.87 11.20
CA GLU A 68 -10.88 -23.97 10.32
C GLU A 68 -9.70 -24.76 10.89
N LEU A 69 -8.78 -24.10 11.60
CA LEU A 69 -7.61 -24.72 12.20
C LEU A 69 -7.90 -25.41 13.53
N GLY A 70 -9.10 -25.25 14.10
CA GLY A 70 -9.51 -25.91 15.35
C GLY A 70 -8.73 -25.44 16.58
N LEU A 71 -8.26 -24.19 16.54
CA LEU A 71 -7.48 -23.53 17.59
C LEU A 71 -8.37 -22.67 18.49
#